data_AF-A0A5S9M6K7-F1
#
_entry.id   AF-A0A5S9M6K7-F1
#
_cell.length_a   1.000
_cell.length_b   1.000
_cell.length_c   1.000
_cell.angle_alpha   90.00
_cell.angle_beta   90.00
_cell.angle_gamma   90.00
#
_symmetry.space_group_name_H-M   'P 1'
#
loop_
_entity.id
_entity.type
_entity.pdbx_description
1 polymer ?
#
loop_
_entity_poly.entity_id
_entity_poly.type
_entity_poly.pdbx_seq_one_letter_code
_entity_poly.pdbx_strand_id
1 'polypeptide(L)' 'MWTIYQSYEQQKRDNQQFDFDDMAIACLHMLTEQPELLKRYQERFQYILVDEFQDINPVQYQLIQLLAGESEQLFCV' A
#
# COMPACT_ATOMS: atom_id res chain seq x y z
N MET A 1 -1.16 -20.92 -17.42
CA MET A 1 -0.57 -19.76 -16.71
C MET A 1 -1.42 -19.35 -15.50
N TRP A 2 -2.72 -19.09 -15.68
CA TRP A 2 -3.67 -18.80 -14.57
C TRP A 2 -3.71 -19.87 -13.47
N THR A 3 -3.65 -21.16 -13.83
CA THR A 3 -3.64 -22.26 -12.86
C THR A 3 -2.41 -22.25 -11.93
N ILE A 4 -1.24 -21.82 -12.43
CA ILE A 4 -0.02 -21.73 -11.62
C ILE A 4 -0.13 -20.57 -10.65
N TYR A 5 -0.56 -19.40 -11.14
CA TYR A 5 -0.77 -18.22 -10.31
C TYR A 5 -1.78 -18.51 -9.18
N GLN A 6 -2.92 -19.11 -9.49
CA GLN A 6 -3.92 -19.46 -8.47
C GLN A 6 -3.40 -20.44 -7.42
N SER A 7 -2.62 -21.45 -7.84
CA SER A 7 -2.01 -22.40 -6.89
C SER A 7 -0.97 -21.73 -6.00
N TYR A 8 -0.16 -20.81 -6.55
CA TYR A 8 0.81 -20.02 -5.80
C TYR A 8 0.11 -19.13 -4.76
N GLU A 9 -0.88 -18.36 -5.18
CA GLU A 9 -1.70 -17.52 -4.29
C GLU A 9 -2.38 -18.34 -3.19
N GLN A 10 -2.90 -19.52 -3.53
CA GLN A 10 -3.52 -20.39 -2.54
C GLN A 10 -2.51 -20.90 -1.52
N GLN A 11 -1.35 -21.36 -1.97
CA GLN A 11 -0.30 -21.85 -1.08
C GLN A 11 0.23 -20.76 -0.15
N LYS A 12 0.42 -19.53 -0.65
CA LYS A 12 0.77 -18.38 0.19
C LYS A 12 -0.28 -18.14 1.28
N ARG A 13 -1.57 -18.12 0.91
CA ARG A 13 -2.68 -17.93 1.85
C ARG A 13 -2.76 -19.03 2.90
N ASP A 14 -2.65 -20.29 2.49
CA ASP A 14 -2.71 -21.43 3.41
C ASP A 14 -1.56 -21.39 4.44
N ASN A 15 -0.41 -20.86 4.05
CA ASN A 15 0.75 -20.69 4.91
C ASN A 15 0.81 -19.35 5.66
N GLN A 16 -0.19 -18.46 5.46
CA GLN A 16 -0.21 -17.10 6.02
C GLN A 16 1.05 -16.28 5.65
N GLN A 17 1.49 -16.41 4.41
CA GLN A 17 2.68 -15.74 3.88
C GLN A 17 2.30 -14.60 2.94
N PHE A 18 3.10 -13.53 2.99
CA PHE A 18 3.08 -12.45 2.02
C PHE A 18 4.36 -12.46 1.20
N ASP A 19 4.23 -12.22 -0.09
CA ASP A 19 5.33 -11.70 -0.90
C ASP A 19 5.34 -10.15 -0.90
N PHE A 20 6.24 -9.56 -1.67
CA PHE A 20 6.43 -8.11 -1.68
C PHE A 20 5.22 -7.34 -2.21
N ASP A 21 4.51 -7.90 -3.20
CA ASP A 21 3.33 -7.23 -3.77
C ASP A 21 2.17 -7.33 -2.78
N ASP A 22 2.01 -8.47 -2.11
CA ASP A 22 1.00 -8.67 -1.07
C ASP A 22 1.14 -7.65 0.05
N MET A 23 2.37 -7.30 0.45
CA MET A 23 2.59 -6.32 1.51
C MET A 23 1.99 -4.95 1.16
N ALA A 24 2.19 -4.47 -0.06
CA ALA A 24 1.66 -3.19 -0.51
C ALA A 24 0.13 -3.24 -0.66
N ILE A 25 -0.38 -4.31 -1.28
CA ILE A 25 -1.82 -4.50 -1.50
C ILE A 25 -2.58 -4.63 -0.16
N ALA A 26 -2.04 -5.43 0.77
CA ALA A 26 -2.64 -5.60 2.09
C ALA A 26 -2.64 -4.28 2.88
N CYS A 27 -1.56 -3.50 2.81
CA CYS A 27 -1.49 -2.18 3.44
C CYS A 27 -2.58 -1.25 2.86
N LEU A 28 -2.69 -1.20 1.54
CA LEU A 28 -3.72 -0.41 0.85
C LEU A 28 -5.14 -0.82 1.27
N HIS A 29 -5.43 -2.13 1.29
CA HIS A 29 -6.74 -2.63 1.75
C HIS A 29 -7.02 -2.27 3.21
N MET A 30 -6.06 -2.51 4.11
CA MET A 30 -6.24 -2.21 5.54
C MET A 30 -6.52 -0.74 5.79
N LEU A 31 -5.77 0.17 5.15
CA LEU A 31 -5.97 1.60 5.31
C LEU A 31 -7.27 2.09 4.67
N THR A 32 -7.73 1.46 3.59
CA THR A 32 -9.02 1.78 2.96
C THR A 32 -10.20 1.34 3.82
N GLU A 33 -10.13 0.15 4.42
CA GLU A 33 -11.23 -0.44 5.20
C GLU A 33 -11.28 0.05 6.66
N GLN A 34 -10.19 0.62 7.18
CA GLN A 34 -10.09 1.06 8.59
C GLN A 34 -9.75 2.55 8.69
N PRO A 35 -10.75 3.46 8.59
CA PRO A 35 -10.53 4.91 8.61
C PRO A 35 -9.81 5.42 9.87
N GLU A 36 -10.03 4.79 11.02
CA GLU A 36 -9.34 5.15 12.27
C GLU A 36 -7.84 4.85 12.20
N LEU A 37 -7.46 3.72 11.58
CA LEU A 37 -6.07 3.36 11.37
C LEU A 37 -5.41 4.32 10.38
N LEU A 38 -6.09 4.62 9.27
CA LEU A 38 -5.65 5.62 8.29
C LEU A 38 -5.40 6.97 8.96
N LYS A 39 -6.37 7.48 9.72
CA LYS A 39 -6.26 8.77 10.42
C LYS A 39 -5.04 8.80 11.34
N ARG A 40 -4.81 7.73 12.10
CA ARG A 40 -3.63 7.61 12.98
C ARG A 40 -2.31 7.70 12.19
N TYR A 41 -2.25 7.14 10.98
CA TYR A 41 -1.05 7.23 10.15
C TYR A 41 -0.91 8.59 9.44
N GLN A 42 -2.01 9.20 9.00
CA GLN A 42 -2.01 10.57 8.48
C GLN A 42 -1.54 11.58 9.54
N GLU A 43 -1.98 11.42 10.79
CA GLU A 43 -1.53 12.26 11.93
C GLU A 43 -0.04 12.03 12.24
N ARG A 44 0.46 10.81 12.04
CA ARG A 44 1.87 10.47 12.27
C ARG A 44 2.78 10.96 11.16
N PHE A 45 2.36 10.83 9.90
CA PHE A 45 3.13 11.17 8.71
C PHE A 45 2.65 12.51 8.13
N GLN A 46 2.87 13.58 8.90
CA GLN A 46 2.43 14.93 8.49
C GLN A 46 3.17 15.46 7.26
N TYR A 47 4.40 14.98 7.01
CA TYR A 47 5.18 15.33 5.83
C TYR A 47 5.69 14.04 5.19
N ILE A 48 5.41 13.88 3.90
CA ILE A 48 5.80 12.69 3.14
C ILE A 48 6.75 13.12 2.02
N LEU A 49 7.92 12.49 1.98
CA LEU A 49 8.87 12.60 0.88
C LEU A 49 8.93 11.27 0.13
N VAL A 50 8.69 11.31 -1.18
CA VAL A 50 8.79 10.15 -2.06
C VAL A 50 9.90 10.42 -3.07
N ASP A 51 10.92 9.57 -3.04
CA ASP A 51 12.00 9.56 -4.03
C ASP A 51 11.67 8.60 -5.18
N GLU A 52 12.33 8.76 -6.32
CA GLU A 52 12.14 7.95 -7.53
C GLU A 52 10.66 7.80 -7.93
N PHE A 53 9.91 8.91 -7.90
CA PHE A 53 8.45 8.88 -8.08
C PHE A 53 8.03 8.36 -9.47
N GLN A 54 8.91 8.46 -10.47
CA GLN A 54 8.68 7.93 -11.81
C GLN A 54 8.56 6.39 -11.87
N ASP A 55 9.09 5.68 -10.87
CA ASP A 55 9.18 4.22 -10.87
C ASP A 55 8.08 3.54 -10.03
N ILE A 56 7.15 4.32 -9.44
CA ILE A 56 6.09 3.75 -8.60
C ILE A 56 4.98 3.10 -9.43
N ASN A 57 4.36 2.06 -8.85
CA ASN A 57 3.21 1.39 -9.45
C ASN A 57 1.87 1.96 -8.95
N PRO A 58 0.72 1.60 -9.56
CA PRO A 58 -0.59 2.13 -9.17
C PRO A 58 -0.99 1.88 -7.72
N VAL A 59 -0.57 0.75 -7.12
CA VAL A 59 -0.86 0.42 -5.71
C VAL A 59 -0.09 1.36 -4.79
N GLN A 60 1.19 1.58 -5.06
CA GLN A 60 2.03 2.50 -4.30
C GLN A 60 1.51 3.94 -4.42
N TYR A 61 1.12 4.37 -5.61
CA TYR A 61 0.51 5.69 -5.82
C TYR A 61 -0.74 5.88 -4.97
N GLN A 62 -1.67 4.91 -4.97
CA GLN A 62 -2.89 4.98 -4.17
C GLN A 62 -2.58 5.01 -2.67
N LEU A 63 -1.60 4.22 -2.22
CA LEU A 63 -1.18 4.20 -0.83
C LEU A 63 -0.62 5.56 -0.39
N ILE A 64 0.24 6.18 -1.22
CA ILE A 64 0.78 7.53 -0.97
C ILE A 64 -0.35 8.56 -0.89
N GLN A 65 -1.31 8.51 -1.81
CA GLN A 65 -2.46 9.42 -1.81
C GLN A 65 -3.31 9.29 -0.54
N LEU A 66 -3.60 8.05 -0.10
CA LEU A 66 -4.31 7.81 1.15
C LEU A 66 -3.53 8.39 2.35
N LEU A 67 -2.23 8.12 2.44
CA LEU A 67 -1.40 8.57 3.55
C LEU A 67 -1.19 10.09 3.57
N ALA A 68 -1.08 10.75 2.41
CA ALA A 68 -1.00 12.20 2.33
C ALA A 68 -2.32 12.87 2.77
N GLY A 69 -3.46 12.21 2.51
CA GLY A 69 -4.78 12.73 2.83
C GLY A 69 -4.99 14.13 2.26
N GLU A 70 -5.71 14.97 3.01
CA GLU A 70 -5.96 16.37 2.64
C GLU A 70 -4.78 17.30 2.96
N SER A 71 -3.68 16.80 3.54
CA SER A 71 -2.64 17.65 4.12
C SER A 71 -1.80 18.39 3.07
N GLU A 72 -1.88 18.04 1.78
CA GLU A 72 -1.05 18.58 0.67
C GLU A 72 0.48 18.61 0.94
N GLN A 73 0.94 17.99 2.03
CA GLN A 73 2.33 17.96 2.49
C GLN A 73 3.07 16.75 1.92
N LEU A 74 2.92 16.56 0.61
CA LEU A 74 3.57 15.54 -0.19
C LEU A 74 4.61 16.18 -1.09
N PHE A 75 5.86 15.75 -0.96
CA PHE A 75 6.96 16.16 -1.83
C PHE A 75 7.49 14.94 -2.58
N CYS A 76 7.46 15.00 -3.91
CA CYS A 76 7.99 13.96 -4.77
C CYS A 76 9.20 14.50 -5.55
N VAL A 77 10.24 13.68 -5.68
CA VAL A 77 11.42 13.96 -6.54
C VAL A 77 11.18 13.43 -7.94
#